data_AF-A0A6I2L8J4-F1
#
_entry.id   AF-A0A6I2L8J4-F1
#
_cell.length_a   1.000
_cell.length_b   1.000
_cell.length_c   1.000
_cell.angle_alpha   90.00
_cell.angle_beta   90.00
_cell.angle_gamma   90.00
#
_symmetry.space_group_name_H-M   'P 1'
#
loop_
_entity.id
_entity.type
_entity.pdbx_description
1 polymer ?
#
loop_
_entity_poly.entity_id
_entity_poly.type
_entity_poly.pdbx_seq_one_letter_code
_entity_poly.pdbx_strand_id
1 'polypeptide(L)'
;MNTGYRWMHFRMKRLQHTFRHARNFGVLGTSNKNTLAAFRRALLAHIASPHTTVLEGYYRNRPVTHFIDLRSGLNVMRGADGYYLSGWRLNERQFGCLLNSGRVGGAKS
;
A
#
# COMPACT_ATOMS: atom_id res chain seq x y z
N MET A 1 -22.49 -1.57 -6.87
CA MET A 1 -21.29 -0.71 -6.80
C MET A 1 -20.19 -1.39 -7.59
N ASN A 2 -19.61 -0.71 -8.59
CA ASN A 2 -18.68 -1.30 -9.54
C ASN A 2 -17.31 -1.56 -8.86
N THR A 3 -17.05 -2.80 -8.45
CA THR A 3 -15.84 -3.24 -7.73
C THR A 3 -14.61 -3.45 -8.63
N GLY A 4 -14.71 -3.12 -9.92
CA GLY A 4 -13.74 -3.49 -10.96
C GLY A 4 -12.30 -2.99 -10.81
N TYR A 5 -12.02 -2.04 -9.91
CA TYR A 5 -10.67 -1.46 -9.77
C TYR A 5 -9.86 -1.94 -8.55
N ARG A 6 -10.48 -2.68 -7.62
CA ARG A 6 -9.87 -3.03 -6.31
C ARG A 6 -9.33 -4.45 -6.27
N TRP A 7 -8.51 -4.81 -7.25
CA TRP A 7 -7.80 -6.08 -7.32
C TRP A 7 -6.30 -5.86 -7.18
N MET A 8 -5.59 -6.84 -6.63
CA MET A 8 -4.15 -6.79 -6.45
C MET A 8 -3.53 -8.18 -6.48
N HIS A 9 -2.51 -8.35 -7.32
CA HIS A 9 -1.68 -9.55 -7.35
C HIS A 9 -0.50 -9.41 -6.39
N PHE A 10 -0.09 -10.54 -5.81
CA PHE A 10 0.99 -10.59 -4.85
C PHE A 10 2.07 -11.57 -5.31
N ARG A 11 3.32 -11.14 -5.22
CA ARG A 11 4.49 -12.01 -5.31
C ARG A 11 5.03 -12.24 -3.91
N MET A 12 5.28 -13.50 -3.54
CA MET A 12 5.77 -13.85 -2.20
C MET A 12 7.07 -13.11 -1.85
N LYS A 13 8.03 -13.06 -2.78
CA LYS A 13 9.29 -12.30 -2.64
C LYS A 13 9.05 -10.82 -2.31
N ARG A 14 8.00 -10.21 -2.88
CA ARG A 14 7.67 -8.81 -2.63
C ARG A 14 7.04 -8.61 -1.26
N LEU A 15 6.12 -9.50 -0.85
CA LEU A 15 5.55 -9.48 0.50
C LEU A 15 6.64 -9.59 1.56
N GLN A 16 7.57 -10.54 1.41
CA GLN A 16 8.74 -10.69 2.29
C GLN A 16 9.60 -9.43 2.34
N HIS A 17 9.99 -8.89 1.18
CA HIS A 17 10.82 -7.68 1.10
C HIS A 17 10.18 -6.45 1.77
N THR A 18 8.85 -6.34 1.73
CA THR A 18 8.11 -5.21 2.31
C THR A 18 7.58 -5.48 3.71
N PHE A 19 7.86 -6.65 4.29
CA PHE A 19 7.30 -7.08 5.58
C PHE A 19 7.69 -6.14 6.74
N ARG A 20 8.78 -5.38 6.62
CA ARG A 20 9.11 -4.28 7.56
C ARG A 20 7.99 -3.26 7.77
N HIS A 21 7.06 -3.13 6.81
CA HIS A 21 5.91 -2.23 6.91
C HIS A 21 4.66 -2.90 7.50
N ALA A 22 4.69 -4.21 7.76
CA ALA A 22 3.53 -4.98 8.23
C ALA A 22 2.94 -4.43 9.55
N ARG A 23 3.79 -3.86 10.42
CA ARG A 23 3.36 -3.19 11.65
C ARG A 23 2.43 -2.00 11.42
N ASN A 24 2.56 -1.28 10.29
CA ASN A 24 1.62 -0.21 9.95
C ASN A 24 0.19 -0.73 9.69
N PHE A 25 0.08 -2.02 9.37
CA PHE A 25 -1.17 -2.73 9.10
C PHE A 25 -1.59 -3.63 10.28
N GLY A 26 -1.00 -3.44 11.46
CA GLY A 26 -1.34 -4.22 12.67
C GLY A 26 -0.79 -5.64 12.71
N VAL A 27 0.08 -6.03 11.76
CA VAL A 27 0.72 -7.35 11.77
C VAL A 27 2.07 -7.26 12.47
N LEU A 28 2.19 -7.93 13.61
CA LEU A 28 3.37 -7.94 14.47
C LEU A 28 4.20 -9.22 14.29
N GLY A 29 5.43 -9.21 14.78
CA GLY A 29 6.35 -10.35 14.75
C GLY A 29 7.31 -10.35 13.57
N THR A 30 7.87 -11.52 13.26
CA THR A 30 8.88 -11.72 12.21
C THR A 30 8.26 -12.22 10.91
N SER A 31 9.00 -12.10 9.79
CA SER A 31 8.55 -12.59 8.49
C SER A 31 8.57 -14.12 8.45
N ASN A 32 7.39 -14.74 8.49
CA ASN A 32 7.20 -16.19 8.33
C ASN A 32 5.89 -16.47 7.57
N LYS A 33 5.59 -17.73 7.27
CA LYS A 33 4.42 -18.11 6.46
C LYS A 33 3.11 -17.53 7.03
N ASN A 34 2.91 -17.57 8.35
CA ASN A 34 1.67 -17.12 8.99
C ASN A 34 1.55 -15.60 8.95
N THR A 35 2.62 -14.89 9.30
CA THR A 35 2.60 -13.42 9.30
C THR A 35 2.56 -12.83 7.90
N LEU A 36 3.15 -13.48 6.89
CA LEU A 36 3.03 -13.08 5.49
C LEU A 36 1.60 -13.25 4.97
N ALA A 37 0.91 -14.32 5.37
CA ALA A 37 -0.50 -14.51 5.05
C ALA A 37 -1.38 -13.45 5.74
N ALA A 38 -1.11 -13.13 7.01
CA ALA A 38 -1.79 -12.05 7.73
C ALA A 38 -1.54 -10.69 7.07
N PHE A 39 -0.30 -10.41 6.65
CA PHE A 39 0.04 -9.16 5.98
C PHE A 39 -0.66 -9.03 4.63
N ARG A 40 -0.69 -10.09 3.81
CA ARG A 40 -1.48 -10.11 2.57
C ARG A 40 -2.96 -9.82 2.82
N ARG A 41 -3.57 -10.44 3.84
CA ARG A 41 -4.96 -10.19 4.23
C ARG A 41 -5.19 -8.74 4.65
N ALA A 42 -4.29 -8.16 5.44
CA ALA A 42 -4.40 -6.78 5.89
C ALA A 42 -4.31 -5.79 4.71
N LEU A 43 -3.43 -6.04 3.74
CA LEU A 43 -3.34 -5.26 2.50
C LEU A 43 -4.64 -5.34 1.67
N LEU A 44 -5.22 -6.54 1.54
CA LEU A 44 -6.49 -6.75 0.85
C LEU A 44 -7.66 -6.04 1.56
N ALA A 45 -7.73 -6.14 2.89
CA ALA A 45 -8.73 -5.45 3.69
C ALA A 45 -8.61 -3.93 3.53
N HIS A 46 -7.39 -3.39 3.55
CA HIS A 46 -7.13 -1.98 3.31
C HIS A 46 -7.66 -1.51 1.95
N ILE A 47 -7.33 -2.21 0.85
CA ILE A 47 -7.79 -1.78 -0.48
C ILE A 47 -9.30 -1.96 -0.68
N ALA A 48 -9.95 -2.87 0.05
CA ALA A 48 -11.38 -3.11 -0.02
C ALA A 48 -12.20 -2.15 0.85
N SER A 49 -11.56 -1.48 1.81
CA SER A 49 -12.23 -0.57 2.75
C SER A 49 -12.94 0.58 2.00
N PRO A 50 -14.17 0.94 2.41
CA PRO A 50 -14.88 2.11 1.85
C PRO A 50 -14.19 3.43 2.21
N HIS A 51 -13.34 3.45 3.24
CA HIS A 51 -12.55 4.63 3.62
C HIS A 51 -11.29 4.81 2.78
N THR A 52 -10.98 3.86 1.90
CA THR A 52 -9.81 3.90 1.04
C THR A 52 -10.13 4.55 -0.29
N THR A 53 -9.53 5.71 -0.52
CA THR A 53 -9.56 6.45 -1.78
C THR A 53 -8.55 5.86 -2.76
N VAL A 54 -8.94 5.79 -4.03
CA VAL A 54 -8.07 5.34 -5.13
C VAL A 54 -7.59 6.56 -5.91
N LEU A 55 -6.29 6.73 -6.06
CA LEU A 55 -5.66 7.84 -6.79
C LEU A 55 -4.62 7.30 -7.76
N GLU A 56 -4.62 7.77 -9.00
CA GLU A 56 -3.49 7.54 -9.90
C GLU A 56 -2.34 8.51 -9.55
N GLY A 57 -1.10 8.02 -9.61
CA GLY A 57 0.05 8.79 -9.17
C GLY A 57 1.38 8.15 -9.49
N TYR A 58 2.42 8.55 -8.77
CA TYR A 58 3.79 8.11 -8.99
C TYR A 58 4.50 7.70 -7.71
N TYR A 59 5.16 6.55 -7.75
CA TYR A 59 6.14 6.13 -6.76
C TYR A 59 7.54 6.11 -7.37
N ARG A 60 8.44 6.97 -6.87
CA ARG A 60 9.82 7.12 -7.41
C ARG A 60 9.85 7.24 -8.94
N ASN A 61 9.01 8.15 -9.48
CA ASN A 61 8.84 8.41 -10.91
C ASN A 61 8.25 7.25 -11.74
N ARG A 62 7.69 6.21 -11.11
CA ARG A 62 6.96 5.14 -11.79
C ARG A 62 5.46 5.29 -11.56
N PRO A 63 4.62 5.17 -12.61
CA PRO A 63 3.17 5.28 -12.45
C PRO A 63 2.63 4.14 -11.58
N VAL A 64 1.73 4.47 -10.66
CA VAL A 64 1.10 3.54 -9.73
C VAL A 64 -0.33 3.99 -9.40
N THR A 65 -1.17 3.02 -9.04
CA THR A 65 -2.42 3.29 -8.33
C THR A 65 -2.15 3.29 -6.83
N HIS A 66 -2.46 4.40 -6.17
CA HIS A 66 -2.49 4.56 -4.72
C HIS A 66 -3.85 4.16 -4.15
N PHE A 67 -3.83 3.40 -3.06
CA PHE A 67 -4.97 3.07 -2.22
C PHE A 67 -4.71 3.69 -0.85
N ILE A 68 -5.22 4.90 -0.64
CA ILE A 68 -4.91 5.75 0.52
C ILE A 68 -6.15 5.91 1.41
N ASP A 69 -5.99 5.67 2.70
CA ASP A 69 -6.93 6.18 3.70
C ASP A 69 -6.50 7.62 4.08
N LEU A 70 -7.33 8.59 3.72
CA LEU A 70 -7.04 10.01 3.92
C LEU A 70 -7.06 10.45 5.38
N ARG A 71 -7.68 9.67 6.28
CA ARG A 71 -7.70 9.97 7.72
C ARG A 71 -6.44 9.50 8.41
N SER A 72 -5.97 8.31 8.06
CA SER A 72 -4.84 7.66 8.73
C SER A 72 -3.50 7.86 8.01
N GLY A 73 -3.53 8.22 6.73
CA GLY A 73 -2.36 8.26 5.86
C GLY A 73 -1.85 6.87 5.45
N LEU A 74 -2.58 5.79 5.78
CA LEU A 74 -2.19 4.43 5.43
C LEU A 74 -2.37 4.20 3.93
N ASN A 75 -1.28 3.88 3.25
CA ASN A 75 -1.22 3.79 1.79
C ASN A 75 -0.77 2.40 1.34
N VAL A 76 -1.33 1.93 0.23
CA VAL A 76 -0.86 0.77 -0.53
C VAL A 76 -0.72 1.16 -2.00
N MET A 77 0.32 0.67 -2.67
CA MET A 77 0.58 0.99 -4.08
C MET A 77 0.59 -0.27 -4.93
N ARG A 78 -0.11 -0.18 -6.06
CA ARG A 78 -0.15 -1.19 -7.13
C ARG A 78 0.50 -0.63 -8.38
N GLY A 79 1.37 -1.42 -9.01
CA GLY A 79 1.93 -1.08 -10.32
C GLY A 79 0.87 -1.16 -11.43
N ALA A 80 1.20 -0.60 -12.59
CA ALA A 80 0.36 -0.72 -13.78
C ALA A 80 0.15 -2.19 -14.25
N ASP A 81 1.08 -3.08 -13.88
CA ASP A 81 1.00 -4.52 -14.09
C ASP A 81 0.03 -5.22 -13.12
N GLY A 82 -0.59 -4.46 -12.21
CA GLY A 82 -1.54 -4.99 -11.25
C GLY A 82 -0.94 -5.63 -10.00
N TYR A 83 0.39 -5.64 -9.88
CA TYR A 83 1.07 -6.22 -8.74
C TYR A 83 1.28 -5.21 -7.62
N TYR A 84 1.17 -5.71 -6.38
CA TYR A 84 1.57 -4.98 -5.18
C TYR A 84 3.05 -4.58 -5.25
N LEU A 85 3.32 -3.30 -4.98
CA LEU A 85 4.68 -2.75 -4.92
C LEU A 85 5.16 -2.55 -3.49
N SER A 86 4.38 -1.83 -2.68
CA SER A 86 4.68 -1.54 -1.27
C SER A 86 3.46 -0.90 -0.60
N GLY A 87 3.48 -0.79 0.72
CA GLY A 87 2.51 -0.02 1.50
C GLY A 87 3.08 0.34 2.85
N TRP A 88 2.74 1.53 3.36
CA TRP A 88 3.10 2.04 4.68
C TRP A 88 2.23 3.25 5.02
N ARG A 89 2.28 3.70 6.28
CA ARG A 89 1.66 4.96 6.69
C ARG A 89 2.52 6.14 6.27
N LEU A 90 2.01 7.00 5.40
CA LEU A 90 2.72 8.18 4.93
C LEU A 90 2.95 9.15 6.09
N ASN A 91 4.13 9.76 6.15
CA ASN A 91 4.33 10.93 7.01
C ASN A 91 3.72 12.19 6.37
N GLU A 92 3.60 13.26 7.15
CA GLU A 92 2.94 14.51 6.72
C GLU A 92 3.49 15.05 5.39
N ARG A 93 4.82 15.05 5.21
CA ARG A 93 5.44 15.49 3.95
C ARG A 93 5.04 14.61 2.78
N GLN A 94 5.10 13.28 2.93
CA GLN A 94 4.70 12.34 1.87
C GLN A 94 3.21 12.46 1.55
N PHE A 95 2.38 12.62 2.57
CA PHE A 95 0.94 12.79 2.43
C PHE A 95 0.60 14.09 1.68
N GLY A 96 1.22 15.21 2.06
CA GLY A 96 1.09 16.48 1.34
C GLY A 96 1.56 16.39 -0.12
N CYS A 97 2.68 15.72 -0.39
CA CYS A 97 3.13 15.50 -1.77
C CYS A 97 2.14 14.64 -2.59
N LEU A 98 1.53 13.62 -1.98
CA LEU A 98 0.53 12.79 -2.64
C LEU A 98 -0.71 13.64 -3.01
N LEU A 99 -1.21 14.45 -2.08
CA LEU A 99 -2.39 15.29 -2.33
C LEU A 99 -2.13 16.39 -3.36
N ASN A 100 -0.95 17.01 -3.32
CA ASN A 100 -0.65 18.14 -4.19
C ASN A 100 -0.19 17.74 -5.59
N SER A 101 0.45 16.58 -5.73
CA SER A 101 1.14 16.21 -6.99
C SER A 101 0.97 14.76 -7.40
N GLY A 102 0.28 13.93 -6.60
CA GLY A 102 0.16 12.50 -6.84
C GLY A 102 1.47 11.72 -6.62
N ARG A 103 2.50 12.31 -6.00
CA ARG A 103 3.84 11.70 -5.92
C ARG A 103 4.20 11.27 -4.50
N VAL A 104 4.74 10.05 -4.39
CA VAL A 104 5.31 9.51 -3.16
C VAL A 104 6.76 9.06 -3.38
N GLY A 105 7.64 9.49 -2.48
CA GLY A 105 9.04 9.05 -2.42
C GLY A 105 9.20 7.71 -1.68
N GLY A 106 10.43 7.33 -1.33
CA GLY A 106 10.67 6.15 -0.50
C GLY A 106 10.18 6.33 0.95
N ALA A 107 9.78 5.24 1.60
CA ALA A 107 9.66 5.20 3.05
C ALA A 107 11.02 5.49 3.70
N LYS A 108 11.04 6.34 4.73
CA LYS A 108 12.20 6.45 5.64
C LYS A 108 12.06 5.35 6.69
N SER A 109 13.12 4.56 6.85
CA SER A 109 13.23 3.49 7.84
C SER A 109 13.25 4.06 9.25
#